data_AF-A0AAV4FDV8-F1
#
_entry.id   AF-A0AAV4FDV8-F1
#
_cell.length_a   1.000
_cell.length_b   1.000
_cell.length_c   1.000
_cell.angle_alpha   90.00
_cell.angle_beta   90.00
_cell.angle_gamma   90.00
#
_symmetry.space_group_name_H-M   'P 1'
#
loop_
_entity.id
_entity.type
_entity.pdbx_description
1 polymer ?
#
loop_
_entity_poly.entity_id
_entity_poly.type
_entity_poly.pdbx_seq_one_letter_code
_entity_poly.pdbx_strand_id
1 'polypeptide(L)' 'MSDNRWTKGATEWQPRIGKRSRGRQPLRWSNSIAKVKGRLWHREAGDKNRWRLDTQGYILQWMDKAS' A
#
# COMPACT_ATOMS: atom_id res chain seq x y z
N MET A 1 -6.45 26.48 -4.20
CA MET A 1 -6.33 25.24 -5.00
C MET A 1 -5.13 24.47 -4.48
N SER A 2 -5.33 23.55 -3.53
CA SER A 2 -4.25 22.69 -3.06
C SER A 2 -4.04 21.57 -4.06
N ASP A 3 -2.79 21.38 -4.47
CA ASP A 3 -2.44 20.35 -5.43
C ASP A 3 -2.46 18.97 -4.76
N ASN A 4 -3.66 18.38 -4.69
CA ASN A 4 -3.88 17.09 -4.03
C ASN A 4 -3.26 15.90 -4.79
N ARG A 5 -2.50 16.14 -5.88
CA ARG A 5 -1.79 15.10 -6.64
C ARG A 5 -0.85 14.29 -5.75
N TRP A 6 -0.07 14.97 -4.92
CA TRP A 6 0.86 14.34 -3.97
C TRP A 6 0.14 13.67 -2.81
N THR A 7 -0.89 14.31 -2.26
CA THR A 7 -1.70 13.71 -1.20
C THR A 7 -2.36 12.41 -1.68
N LYS A 8 -2.87 12.41 -2.91
CA LYS A 8 -3.47 11.24 -3.53
C LYS A 8 -2.43 10.16 -3.83
N GLY A 9 -1.28 10.52 -4.42
CA GLY A 9 -0.19 9.58 -4.70
C GLY A 9 0.41 8.95 -3.44
N ALA A 10 0.58 9.74 -2.37
CA ALA A 10 1.06 9.25 -1.08
C ALA A 10 0.03 8.38 -0.35
N THR A 11 -1.27 8.58 -0.61
CA THR A 11 -2.35 7.80 0.01
C THR A 11 -2.69 6.53 -0.78
N GLU A 12 -2.54 6.58 -2.11
CA GLU A 12 -2.89 5.50 -3.05
C GLU A 12 -1.64 4.74 -3.47
N TRP A 13 -1.18 3.84 -2.61
CA TRP A 13 -0.02 3.00 -2.89
C TRP A 13 -0.31 1.87 -3.90
N GLN A 14 -1.59 1.60 -4.18
CA GLN A 14 -2.02 0.66 -5.21
C GLN A 14 -2.66 1.43 -6.36
N PRO A 15 -2.25 1.19 -7.62
CA PRO A 15 -2.95 1.71 -8.78
C PRO A 15 -4.44 1.32 -8.70
N ARG A 16 -5.32 2.30 -8.87
CA ARG A 16 -6.77 2.08 -8.84
C ARG A 16 -7.22 1.37 -10.13
N ILE A 17 -7.06 0.05 -10.19
CA ILE A 17 -7.53 -0.76 -11.31
C ILE A 17 -8.91 -1.33 -10.96
N GLY A 18 -9.96 -0.91 -11.68
CA GLY A 18 -11.31 -1.50 -11.62
C GLY A 18 -12.42 -0.64 -10.97
N LYS A 19 -13.68 -1.08 -11.14
CA LYS A 19 -14.89 -0.47 -10.55
C LYS A 19 -15.04 -0.91 -9.07
N ARG A 20 -15.31 0.04 -8.15
CA ARG A 20 -15.68 -0.25 -6.74
C ARG A 20 -17.19 -0.24 -6.56
N SER A 21 -17.70 -1.04 -5.61
CA SER A 21 -19.06 -0.86 -5.11
C SER A 21 -19.17 0.49 -4.38
N ARG A 22 -20.31 1.17 -4.54
CA ARG A 22 -20.62 2.39 -3.78
C ARG A 22 -20.75 2.03 -2.29
N GLY A 23 -20.18 2.86 -1.40
CA GLY A 23 -20.34 2.74 0.06
C GLY A 23 -19.12 2.23 0.84
N ARG A 24 -18.10 1.63 0.20
CA ARG A 24 -16.90 1.16 0.91
C ARG A 24 -15.84 2.25 0.96
N GLN A 25 -15.40 2.62 2.17
CA GLN A 25 -14.32 3.59 2.36
C GLN A 25 -13.03 3.15 1.64
N PRO A 26 -12.21 4.09 1.15
CA PRO A 26 -10.93 3.78 0.53
C PRO A 26 -10.07 2.93 1.47
N LEU A 27 -9.54 1.81 0.97
CA LEU A 27 -8.54 1.05 1.71
C LEU A 27 -7.29 1.92 1.84
N ARG A 28 -6.95 2.30 3.07
CA ARG A 28 -5.71 3.01 3.38
C ARG A 28 -4.52 2.07 3.13
N TRP A 29 -3.40 2.61 2.67
CA TRP A 29 -2.16 1.85 2.45
C TRP A 29 -1.73 1.05 3.71
N SER A 30 -1.93 1.61 4.90
CA SER A 30 -1.65 0.98 6.19
C SER A 30 -2.41 -0.34 6.38
N ASN A 31 -3.61 -0.45 5.84
CA ASN A 31 -4.43 -1.65 5.97
C ASN A 31 -3.87 -2.80 5.12
N SER A 32 -3.30 -2.49 3.96
CA SER A 32 -2.63 -3.49 3.11
C SER A 32 -1.39 -4.05 3.81
N ILE A 33 -0.60 -3.19 4.45
CA ILE A 33 0.55 -3.62 5.25
C ILE A 33 0.10 -4.43 6.46
N ALA A 34 -0.90 -3.96 7.20
CA ALA A 34 -1.44 -4.68 8.34
C ALA A 34 -2.02 -6.06 7.97
N LYS A 35 -2.51 -6.22 6.73
CA LYS A 35 -2.97 -7.53 6.22
C LYS A 35 -1.81 -8.51 6.00
N VAL A 36 -0.64 -8.02 5.55
CA VAL A 36 0.53 -8.86 5.24
C VAL A 36 1.40 -9.11 6.48
N LYS A 37 1.59 -8.07 7.31
CA LYS A 37 2.53 -8.05 8.44
C LYS A 37 1.85 -8.11 9.80
N GLY A 38 0.52 -8.06 9.85
CA GLY A 38 -0.24 -8.04 11.08
C GLY A 38 -0.34 -6.65 11.74
N ARG A 39 -1.03 -6.61 12.88
CA ARG A 39 -1.38 -5.35 13.58
C ARG A 39 -0.17 -4.56 14.09
N LEU A 40 0.93 -5.23 14.38
CA LEU A 40 2.14 -4.65 14.98
C LEU A 40 3.19 -4.20 13.95
N TRP A 41 2.84 -4.15 12.65
CA TRP A 41 3.76 -3.77 11.57
C TRP A 41 4.51 -2.44 11.82
N HIS A 42 3.85 -1.50 12.51
CA HIS A 42 4.43 -0.19 12.84
C HIS A 42 5.63 -0.29 13.79
N ARG A 43 5.75 -1.37 14.58
CA ARG A 43 6.91 -1.62 15.45
C ARG A 43 8.10 -2.14 14.66
N GLU A 44 7.85 -2.90 13.60
CA GLU A 44 8.88 -3.47 12.72
C GLU A 44 9.33 -2.46 11.65
N ALA A 45 8.52 -1.43 11.36
CA ALA A 45 8.80 -0.41 10.35
C ALA A 45 10.07 0.43 10.65
N GLY A 46 10.59 0.39 11.87
CA GLY A 46 11.88 1.01 12.22
C GLY A 46 13.09 0.29 11.61
N ASP A 47 12.96 -0.99 11.26
CA ASP A 47 14.02 -1.77 10.62
C ASP A 47 14.05 -1.49 9.11
N LYS A 48 15.01 -0.65 8.70
CA LYS A 48 15.20 -0.25 7.30
C LYS A 48 15.53 -1.43 6.37
N ASN A 49 16.25 -2.44 6.86
CA ASN A 49 16.65 -3.59 6.04
C ASN A 49 15.43 -4.47 5.76
N ARG A 50 14.64 -4.74 6.80
CA ARG A 50 13.39 -5.50 6.68
C ARG A 50 12.38 -4.78 5.80
N TRP A 51 12.26 -3.46 5.95
CA TRP A 51 11.40 -2.64 5.10
C TRP A 51 11.78 -2.70 3.60
N ARG A 52 13.08 -2.69 3.30
CA ARG A 52 13.59 -2.80 1.92
C ARG A 52 13.21 -4.14 1.28
N LEU A 53 13.40 -5.24 2.01
CA LEU A 53 13.06 -6.59 1.54
C LEU A 53 11.55 -6.75 1.33
N ASP A 54 10.75 -6.25 2.26
CA ASP A 54 9.29 -6.30 2.18
C ASP A 54 8.75 -5.52 0.99
N THR A 55 9.33 -4.35 0.72
CA THR A 55 8.98 -3.53 -0.44
C THR A 55 9.32 -4.24 -1.74
N GLN A 56 10.49 -4.88 -1.83
CA GLN A 56 10.90 -5.66 -3.00
C GLN A 56 9.96 -6.85 -3.24
N GLY A 57 9.67 -7.64 -2.21
CA GLY A 57 8.74 -8.77 -2.32
C GLY A 57 7.34 -8.35 -2.75
N TYR A 58 6.84 -7.21 -2.22
CA TYR A 58 5.56 -6.65 -2.60
C TYR A 58 5.52 -6.19 -4.07
N ILE A 59 6.56 -5.49 -4.54
CA ILE A 59 6.66 -5.06 -5.95
C ILE A 59 6.71 -6.26 -6.89
N LEU A 60 7.51 -7.29 -6.56
CA LEU A 60 7.61 -8.52 -7.36
C LEU A 60 6.27 -9.26 -7.44
N GLN A 61 5.58 -9.44 -6.32
CA GLN A 61 4.23 -10.03 -6.30
C GLN A 61 3.25 -9.24 -7.17
N TRP A 62 3.37 -7.91 -7.20
CA TRP A 62 2.48 -7.06 -7.98
C TRP A 62 2.80 -7.10 -9.47
N MET A 63 4.08 -7.15 -9.83
CA MET A 63 4.54 -7.32 -11.22
C MET A 63 4.11 -8.67 -11.79
N ASP A 64 4.20 -9.74 -11.00
CA ASP A 64 3.74 -11.08 -11.39
C ASP A 64 2.23 -11.12 -11.67
N LYS A 65 1.42 -10.49 -10.83
CA LYS A 65 -0.05 -10.40 -11.01
C LYS A 65 -0.51 -9.48 -12.15
N ALA A 66 0.40 -8.69 -12.71
CA ALA A 66 0.10 -7.78 -13.82
C ALA A 66 0.43 -8.39 -15.20
N SER A 67 1.08 -9.58 -15.23
CA SER A 67 1.32 -10.38 -16.43
C SER A 67 0.20 -11.39 -16.67
#